data_AF-T1BZK7-F1
#
_entry.id   AF-T1BZK7-F1
#
_cell.length_a   1.000
_cell.length_b   1.000
_cell.length_c   1.000
_cell.angle_alpha   90.00
_cell.angle_beta   90.00
_cell.angle_gamma   90.00
#
_symmetry.space_group_name_H-M   'P 1'
#
loop_
_entity.id
_entity.type
_entity.pdbx_description
1 polymer ?
#
loop_
_entity_poly.entity_id
_entity_poly.type
_entity_poly.pdbx_seq_one_letter_code
_entity_poly.pdbx_strand_id
1 'polypeptide(L)'
;AIMAEIGEVERFPNKRNLASYAGLVPRADNSGEKVSQHRGVKGGDRVLKRFLCLAVQGIIRTQRESTIGHFYDKKAKQIGAAKAQVAAARKLSAVIWHMLTYQHPYTEQDEGLSGRKAQNLGRVAQRPSMAMSASELEQEAEQLLTKADV
;
A
#
# COMPACT_ATOMS: atom_id res chain seq x y z
N ALA A 1 12.57 21.95 -7.25
CA ALA A 1 11.27 22.32 -6.63
C ALA A 1 10.97 21.44 -5.40
N ILE A 2 10.67 20.14 -5.54
CA ILE A 2 10.30 19.29 -4.38
C ILE A 2 11.38 19.26 -3.28
N MET A 3 12.65 19.06 -3.62
CA MET A 3 13.74 19.08 -2.62
C MET A 3 13.88 20.44 -1.92
N ALA A 4 13.58 21.55 -2.61
CA ALA A 4 13.66 22.89 -2.01
C ALA A 4 12.57 23.11 -0.95
N GLU A 5 11.36 22.59 -1.17
CA GLU A 5 10.27 22.65 -0.17
C GLU A 5 10.50 21.71 1.02
N ILE A 6 11.13 20.55 0.78
CA ILE A 6 11.46 19.58 1.84
C ILE A 6 12.62 20.11 2.71
N GLY A 7 13.64 20.72 2.09
CA GLY A 7 14.88 21.09 2.77
C GLY A 7 15.61 19.85 3.30
N GLU A 8 16.11 19.94 4.54
CA GLU A 8 16.74 18.79 5.22
C GLU A 8 15.71 17.73 5.59
N VAL A 9 15.93 16.49 5.12
CA VAL A 9 15.01 15.37 5.38
C VAL A 9 15.00 14.96 6.86
N GLU A 10 16.09 15.21 7.59
CA GLU A 10 16.28 14.83 9.00
C GLU A 10 15.26 15.48 9.95
N ARG A 11 14.70 16.63 9.57
CA ARG A 11 13.58 17.27 10.29
C ARG A 11 12.33 16.38 10.38
N PHE A 12 12.22 15.37 9.51
CA PHE A 12 11.13 14.42 9.48
C PHE A 12 11.60 13.05 9.98
N PRO A 13 11.33 12.68 11.24
CA PRO A 13 11.78 11.40 11.79
C PRO A 13 11.12 10.19 11.13
N ASN A 14 10.02 10.38 10.42
CA ASN A 14 9.35 9.32 9.69
C ASN A 14 8.66 9.85 8.41
N LYS A 15 8.42 8.93 7.47
CA LYS A 15 7.66 9.19 6.23
C LYS A 15 6.25 9.74 6.44
N ARG A 16 5.60 9.45 7.58
CA ARG A 16 4.23 9.93 7.87
C ARG A 16 4.25 11.42 8.19
N ASN A 17 5.30 11.91 8.85
CA ASN A 17 5.48 13.32 9.19
C ASN A 17 5.68 14.14 7.92
N LEU A 18 6.48 13.66 6.95
CA LEU A 18 6.60 14.32 5.64
C LEU A 18 5.25 14.37 4.91
N ALA A 19 4.51 13.26 4.88
CA ALA A 19 3.19 13.22 4.25
C ALA A 19 2.16 14.14 4.95
N SER A 20 2.24 14.27 6.27
CA SER A 20 1.40 15.19 7.05
C SER A 20 1.76 16.64 6.75
N TYR A 21 3.06 16.96 6.71
CA TYR A 21 3.56 18.28 6.37
C TYR A 21 3.14 18.72 4.96
N ALA A 22 3.23 17.81 3.98
CA ALA A 22 2.78 18.04 2.62
C ALA A 22 1.25 18.12 2.46
N GLY A 23 0.46 17.98 3.54
CA GLY A 23 -1.00 18.01 3.43
C GLY A 23 -1.55 16.89 2.55
N LEU A 24 -1.07 15.65 2.75
CA LEU A 24 -1.52 14.44 2.05
C LEU A 24 -2.30 13.47 2.94
N VAL A 25 -2.33 13.71 4.25
CA VAL A 25 -3.02 12.87 5.25
C VAL A 25 -4.32 13.55 5.66
N PRO A 26 -5.48 12.86 5.62
CA PRO A 26 -6.73 13.44 6.07
C PRO A 26 -6.64 13.79 7.56
N ARG A 27 -7.19 14.93 7.94
CA ARG A 27 -7.25 15.35 9.34
C ARG A 27 -8.33 14.54 10.06
N ALA A 28 -7.98 13.99 11.22
CA ALA A 28 -8.95 13.38 12.12
C ALA A 28 -9.38 14.44 13.14
N ASP A 29 -10.57 15.00 12.98
CA ASP A 29 -11.18 15.91 13.95
C ASP A 29 -12.15 15.10 14.81
N ASN A 30 -11.63 14.21 15.66
CA ASN A 30 -12.46 13.45 16.59
C ASN A 30 -12.57 14.23 17.90
N SER A 31 -13.69 14.91 18.12
CA SER A 31 -14.07 15.32 19.48
C SER A 31 -14.72 14.11 20.16
N GLY A 32 -14.50 13.92 21.46
CA GLY A 32 -14.81 12.66 22.17
C GLY A 32 -16.25 12.12 22.03
N GLU A 33 -17.22 12.94 21.60
CA GLU A 33 -18.60 12.53 21.34
C GLU A 33 -18.92 12.24 19.86
N LYS A 34 -18.08 12.65 18.91
CA LYS A 34 -18.36 12.50 17.46
C LYS A 34 -17.13 12.00 16.72
N VAL A 35 -17.26 10.82 16.11
CA VAL A 35 -16.35 10.36 15.06
C VAL A 35 -16.61 11.22 13.82
N SER A 36 -15.73 12.16 13.51
CA SER A 36 -15.93 12.96 12.29
C SER A 36 -15.67 12.08 11.07
N GLN A 37 -16.54 12.18 10.07
CA GLN A 37 -16.19 11.77 8.72
C GLN A 37 -14.97 12.59 8.31
N HIS A 38 -13.81 11.93 8.17
CA HIS A 38 -12.53 12.54 7.78
C HIS A 38 -12.72 13.63 6.72
N ARG A 39 -12.76 14.90 7.15
CA ARG A 39 -13.13 16.06 6.32
C ARG A 39 -11.97 16.45 5.40
N GLY A 40 -11.72 15.62 4.39
CA GLY A 40 -10.70 15.86 3.36
C GLY A 40 -9.30 16.07 3.95
N VAL A 41 -8.37 16.50 3.10
CA VAL A 41 -7.04 16.88 3.57
C VAL A 41 -6.96 18.39 3.69
N LYS A 42 -6.91 18.90 4.93
CA LYS A 42 -6.82 20.33 5.25
C LYS A 42 -5.47 20.65 5.90
N GLY A 43 -4.84 21.75 5.46
CA GLY A 43 -3.53 22.21 5.96
C GLY A 43 -2.35 21.63 5.20
N GLY A 44 -1.14 21.96 5.68
CA GLY A 44 0.14 21.58 5.07
C GLY A 44 0.60 22.52 3.96
N ASP A 45 1.80 22.24 3.45
CA ASP A 45 2.38 23.00 2.34
C ASP A 45 1.67 22.70 1.02
N ARG A 46 0.94 23.71 0.52
CA ARG A 46 0.17 23.65 -0.73
C ARG A 46 1.06 23.50 -1.96
N VAL A 47 2.27 24.05 -1.92
CA VAL A 47 3.22 24.03 -3.03
C VAL A 47 3.79 22.62 -3.19
N LEU A 48 4.32 22.06 -2.10
CA LEU A 48 4.79 20.66 -2.07
C LEU A 48 3.69 19.68 -2.47
N LYS A 49 2.47 19.85 -1.95
CA LYS A 49 1.31 19.04 -2.35
C LYS A 49 1.07 19.08 -3.85
N ARG A 50 1.04 20.29 -4.42
CA ARG A 50 0.79 20.48 -5.85
C ARG A 50 1.85 19.78 -6.69
N PHE A 51 3.13 19.94 -6.35
CA PHE A 51 4.22 19.29 -7.07
C PHE A 51 4.15 17.76 -6.98
N LEU A 52 3.84 17.19 -5.82
CA LEU A 52 3.67 15.74 -5.67
C LEU A 52 2.48 15.22 -6.49
N CYS A 53 1.36 15.95 -6.48
CA CYS A 53 0.19 15.62 -7.31
C CYS A 53 0.49 15.70 -8.82
N LEU A 54 1.28 16.69 -9.25
CA LEU A 54 1.72 16.84 -10.65
C LEU A 54 2.69 15.72 -11.05
N ALA A 55 3.63 15.36 -10.18
CA ALA A 55 4.54 14.24 -10.41
C ALA A 55 3.77 12.93 -10.60
N VAL A 56 2.78 12.67 -9.75
CA VAL A 56 1.88 11.52 -9.88
C VAL A 56 1.09 11.56 -11.19
N GLN A 57 0.56 12.71 -11.61
CA GLN A 57 -0.10 12.83 -12.92
C GLN A 57 0.85 12.53 -14.08
N GLY A 58 2.10 12.99 -13.99
CA GLY A 58 3.16 12.62 -14.92
C GLY A 58 3.33 11.11 -15.02
N ILE A 59 3.52 10.44 -13.87
CA ILE A 59 3.67 8.99 -13.78
C ILE A 59 2.45 8.26 -14.34
N ILE A 60 1.23 8.67 -14.02
CA ILE A 60 0.01 8.04 -14.53
C ILE A 60 -0.07 8.13 -16.06
N ARG A 61 0.44 9.23 -16.65
CA ARG A 61 0.39 9.46 -18.09
C ARG A 61 1.51 8.75 -18.86
N THR A 62 2.70 8.62 -18.27
CA THR A 62 3.89 8.09 -18.96
C THR A 62 4.30 6.69 -18.53
N GLN A 63 3.98 6.30 -17.30
CA GLN A 63 4.45 5.08 -16.63
C GLN A 63 3.31 4.40 -15.86
N ARG A 64 2.20 4.11 -16.54
CA ARG A 64 1.00 3.58 -15.89
C ARG A 64 1.19 2.18 -15.28
N GLU A 65 2.07 1.38 -15.87
CA GLU A 65 2.46 0.05 -15.38
C GLU A 65 3.44 0.09 -14.18
N SER A 66 3.76 1.28 -13.67
CA SER A 66 4.57 1.43 -12.45
C SER A 66 3.82 0.98 -11.20
N THR A 67 4.56 0.71 -10.13
CA THR A 67 4.02 0.39 -8.79
C THR A 67 3.12 1.50 -8.23
N ILE A 68 3.34 2.75 -8.65
CA ILE A 68 2.49 3.90 -8.28
C ILE A 68 1.26 3.96 -9.18
N GLY A 69 1.40 3.73 -10.48
CA GLY A 69 0.29 3.67 -11.43
C GLY A 69 -0.73 2.59 -11.09
N HIS A 70 -0.28 1.35 -10.84
CA HIS A 70 -1.15 0.27 -10.38
C HIS A 70 -1.84 0.58 -9.04
N PHE A 71 -1.14 1.24 -8.12
CA PHE A 71 -1.73 1.65 -6.85
C PHE A 71 -2.80 2.72 -7.05
N TYR A 72 -2.56 3.68 -7.95
CA TYR A 72 -3.54 4.67 -8.35
C TYR A 72 -4.78 4.00 -8.95
N ASP A 73 -4.62 3.10 -9.93
CA ASP A 73 -5.76 2.44 -10.58
C ASP A 73 -6.60 1.61 -9.59
N LYS A 74 -5.93 0.88 -8.68
CA LYS A 74 -6.61 0.16 -7.60
C LYS A 74 -7.41 1.10 -6.71
N LYS A 75 -6.84 2.26 -6.33
CA LYS A 75 -7.52 3.23 -5.47
C LYS A 75 -8.59 4.03 -6.20
N ALA A 76 -8.40 4.34 -7.48
CA ALA A 76 -9.38 5.07 -8.29
C ALA A 76 -10.70 4.30 -8.36
N LYS A 77 -10.62 2.96 -8.52
CA LYS A 77 -11.80 2.07 -8.48
C LYS A 77 -12.50 2.03 -7.12
N GLN A 78 -11.79 2.25 -6.00
CA GLN A 78 -12.34 2.16 -4.65
C GLN A 78 -12.91 3.48 -4.11
N ILE A 79 -12.21 4.59 -4.35
CA ILE A 79 -12.48 5.87 -3.67
C ILE A 79 -12.58 7.06 -4.63
N GLY A 80 -12.52 6.81 -5.95
CA GLY A 80 -12.56 7.83 -7.00
C GLY A 80 -11.20 8.45 -7.33
N ALA A 81 -11.09 8.98 -8.55
CA ALA A 81 -9.83 9.46 -9.13
C ALA A 81 -9.13 10.56 -8.31
N ALA A 82 -9.88 11.56 -7.83
CA ALA A 82 -9.30 12.69 -7.09
C ALA A 82 -8.67 12.23 -5.76
N LYS A 83 -9.37 11.36 -5.01
CA LYS A 83 -8.84 10.81 -3.74
C LYS A 83 -7.70 9.82 -3.99
N ALA A 84 -7.77 9.06 -5.09
CA ALA A 84 -6.70 8.16 -5.49
C ALA A 84 -5.41 8.89 -5.85
N GLN A 85 -5.49 10.06 -6.49
CA GLN A 85 -4.33 10.88 -6.80
C GLN A 85 -3.61 11.35 -5.52
N VAL A 86 -4.35 11.80 -4.52
CA VAL A 86 -3.78 12.19 -3.21
C VAL A 86 -3.19 10.97 -2.49
N ALA A 87 -3.84 9.81 -2.55
CA ALA A 87 -3.32 8.58 -1.98
C ALA A 87 -2.01 8.12 -2.67
N ALA A 88 -1.94 8.24 -4.00
CA ALA A 88 -0.72 7.96 -4.75
C ALA A 88 0.40 8.96 -4.44
N ALA A 89 0.07 10.25 -4.28
CA ALA A 89 1.03 11.27 -3.84
C ALA A 89 1.58 10.98 -2.44
N ARG A 90 0.74 10.46 -1.53
CA ARG A 90 1.18 9.99 -0.21
C ARG A 90 2.12 8.78 -0.29
N LYS A 91 1.91 7.89 -1.25
CA LYS A 91 2.83 6.77 -1.50
C LYS A 91 4.15 7.26 -2.08
N LEU A 92 4.11 8.19 -3.03
CA LEU A 92 5.29 8.82 -3.63
C LEU A 92 6.11 9.60 -2.58
N SER A 93 5.46 10.35 -1.67
CA SER A 93 6.19 11.07 -0.62
C SER A 93 6.94 10.13 0.33
N ALA A 94 6.39 8.94 0.60
CA ALA A 94 7.08 7.92 1.37
C ALA A 94 8.33 7.39 0.64
N VAL A 95 8.23 7.17 -0.68
CA VAL A 95 9.38 6.79 -1.51
C VAL A 95 10.46 7.87 -1.46
N ILE A 96 10.09 9.13 -1.67
CA ILE A 96 11.03 10.26 -1.62
C ILE A 96 11.72 10.35 -0.26
N TRP A 97 10.98 10.21 0.85
CA TRP A 97 11.57 10.18 2.17
C TRP A 97 12.59 9.05 2.33
N HIS A 98 12.25 7.83 1.88
CA HIS A 98 13.19 6.70 1.94
C HIS A 98 14.44 6.93 1.08
N MET A 99 14.28 7.46 -0.13
CA MET A 99 15.43 7.77 -1.00
C MET A 99 16.36 8.80 -0.37
N LEU A 100 15.80 9.85 0.23
CA LEU A 100 16.57 10.92 0.87
C LEU A 100 17.22 10.46 2.18
N THR A 101 16.53 9.69 3.01
CA THR A 101 17.06 9.23 4.30
C THR A 101 18.13 8.16 4.13
N TYR A 102 17.94 7.19 3.23
CA TYR A 102 18.86 6.07 3.08
C TYR A 102 19.83 6.22 1.90
N GLN A 103 19.72 7.32 1.13
CA GLN A 103 20.55 7.58 -0.05
C GLN A 103 20.52 6.43 -1.08
N HIS A 104 19.42 5.69 -1.14
CA HIS A 104 19.21 4.60 -2.09
C HIS A 104 18.30 5.05 -3.23
N PRO A 105 18.69 4.81 -4.49
CA PRO A 105 17.82 5.10 -5.63
C PRO A 105 16.57 4.23 -5.58
N TYR A 106 15.46 4.77 -6.07
CA TYR A 106 14.23 4.00 -6.18
C TYR A 106 14.32 3.01 -7.34
N THR A 107 13.99 1.74 -7.06
CA THR A 107 13.89 0.66 -8.02
C THR A 107 12.45 0.12 -8.02
N GLU A 108 11.82 0.04 -9.20
CA GLU A 108 10.45 -0.47 -9.35
C GLU A 108 10.32 -1.94 -8.94
N GLN A 109 11.33 -2.73 -9.27
CA GLN A 109 11.43 -4.13 -8.88
C GLN A 109 12.75 -4.33 -8.15
N ASP A 110 12.66 -4.75 -6.89
CA ASP A 110 13.80 -5.31 -6.19
C ASP A 110 13.79 -6.82 -6.51
N GLU A 111 14.74 -7.26 -7.34
CA GLU A 111 14.86 -8.65 -7.77
C GLU A 111 14.98 -9.61 -6.58
N GLY A 112 15.63 -9.18 -5.49
CA GLY A 112 15.80 -9.96 -4.27
C GLY A 112 14.49 -10.14 -3.48
N LEU A 113 13.66 -9.10 -3.38
CA LEU A 113 12.36 -9.17 -2.71
C LEU A 113 11.31 -9.89 -3.57
N SER A 114 11.32 -9.65 -4.88
CA SER A 114 10.45 -10.33 -5.85
C SER A 114 10.75 -11.83 -5.90
N GLY A 115 12.03 -12.21 -5.94
CA GLY A 115 12.47 -13.60 -5.88
C GLY A 115 12.04 -14.30 -4.58
N ARG A 116 12.25 -13.66 -3.43
CA ARG A 116 11.76 -14.18 -2.13
C ARG A 116 10.25 -14.34 -2.10
N LYS A 117 9.49 -13.37 -2.62
CA LYS A 117 8.03 -13.46 -2.71
C LYS A 117 7.60 -14.61 -3.62
N ALA A 118 8.25 -14.80 -4.76
CA ALA A 118 8.00 -15.92 -5.67
C ALA A 118 8.28 -17.26 -5.00
N GLN A 119 9.40 -17.40 -4.29
CA GLN A 119 9.73 -18.60 -3.51
C GLN A 119 8.70 -18.88 -2.41
N ASN A 120 8.28 -17.84 -1.68
CA ASN A 120 7.24 -17.98 -0.64
C ASN A 120 5.88 -18.36 -1.24
N LEU A 121 5.51 -17.79 -2.38
CA LEU A 121 4.29 -18.17 -3.11
C LEU A 121 4.36 -19.63 -3.58
N GLY A 122 5.52 -20.07 -4.09
CA GLY A 122 5.76 -21.48 -4.44
C GLY A 122 5.60 -22.40 -3.23
N ARG A 123 6.17 -22.03 -2.08
CA ARG A 123 5.99 -22.76 -0.82
C ARG A 123 4.52 -22.82 -0.38
N VAL A 124 3.78 -21.72 -0.49
CA VAL A 124 2.35 -21.67 -0.14
C VAL A 124 1.51 -22.49 -1.12
N ALA A 125 1.83 -22.48 -2.41
CA ALA A 125 1.13 -23.28 -3.41
C ALA A 125 1.38 -24.79 -3.26
N GLN A 126 2.58 -25.18 -2.78
CA GLN A 126 2.93 -26.57 -2.46
C GLN A 126 2.43 -27.02 -1.08
N ARG A 127 1.79 -26.15 -0.29
CA ARG A 127 1.12 -26.61 0.93
C ARG A 127 -0.01 -27.55 0.50
N PRO A 128 -0.04 -28.81 0.97
CA PRO A 128 -1.20 -29.65 0.73
C PRO A 128 -2.41 -28.91 1.30
N SER A 129 -3.45 -28.72 0.48
CA SER A 129 -4.70 -28.21 1.00
C SER A 129 -5.17 -29.20 2.07
N MET A 130 -5.38 -28.74 3.30
CA MET A 130 -6.09 -29.50 4.36
C MET A 130 -7.56 -29.76 4.00
N ALA A 131 -7.92 -29.81 2.72
CA ALA A 131 -9.12 -30.49 2.29
C ALA A 131 -8.74 -31.97 2.25
N MET A 132 -9.27 -32.74 3.19
CA MET A 132 -9.17 -34.21 3.17
C MET A 132 -9.46 -34.67 1.74
N SER A 133 -8.58 -35.49 1.17
CA SER A 133 -8.82 -36.02 -0.16
C SER A 133 -10.15 -36.79 -0.14
N ALA A 134 -10.85 -36.86 -1.27
CA ALA A 134 -12.14 -37.56 -1.33
C ALA A 134 -12.04 -39.00 -0.78
N SER A 135 -10.88 -39.65 -0.96
CA SER A 135 -10.57 -40.96 -0.41
C SER A 135 -10.44 -40.99 1.13
N GLU A 136 -9.93 -39.91 1.75
CA GLU A 136 -9.82 -39.81 3.21
C GLU A 136 -11.18 -39.61 3.87
N LEU A 137 -12.12 -38.90 3.21
CA LEU A 137 -13.51 -38.77 3.66
C LEU A 137 -14.29 -40.08 3.53
N GLU A 138 -14.07 -40.82 2.44
CA GLU A 138 -14.67 -42.15 2.23
C GLU A 138 -14.20 -43.15 3.31
N GLN A 139 -12.89 -43.16 3.62
CA GLN A 139 -12.33 -44.02 4.65
C GLN A 139 -12.83 -43.68 6.07
N GLU A 140 -13.04 -42.39 6.37
CA GLU A 140 -13.59 -41.97 7.67
C GLU A 140 -15.08 -42.32 7.80
N ALA A 141 -15.86 -42.20 6.71
CA ALA A 141 -17.26 -42.61 6.68
C ALA A 141 -17.42 -44.13 6.87
N GLU A 142 -16.57 -44.95 6.22
CA GLU A 142 -16.56 -46.41 6.41
C GLU A 142 -16.17 -46.80 7.85
N GLN A 143 -15.19 -46.11 8.45
CA GLN A 143 -14.78 -46.33 9.84
C GLN A 143 -15.85 -45.94 10.86
N LEU A 144 -16.69 -44.94 10.56
CA LEU A 144 -17.80 -44.55 11.43
C LEU A 144 -18.98 -45.52 11.34
N LEU A 145 -19.27 -46.07 10.15
CA LEU A 145 -20.28 -47.11 9.97
C LEU A 145 -19.91 -48.41 10.69
N THR A 146 -18.65 -48.86 10.60
CA THR A 146 -18.19 -50.07 11.30
C THR A 146 -18.17 -49.95 12.82
N LYS A 147 -18.08 -48.73 13.36
CA LYS A 147 -18.17 -48.48 14.82
C LYS A 147 -19.61 -48.35 15.34
N ALA A 148 -20.59 -48.20 14.46
CA ALA A 148 -22.00 -48.11 14.82
C ALA A 148 -22.69 -49.48 14.87
N ASP A 149 -22.10 -50.51 14.24
CA ASP A 149 -22.63 -51.88 14.17
C ASP A 149 -22.07 -52.84 15.25
N VAL A 150 -21.34 -52.34 16.25
CA VAL A 150 -20.80 -53.09 17.41
C VAL A 150 -21.35 -52.51 18.72
#